data_AF-A0A940UKR0-F1
#
_entry.id   AF-A0A940UKR0-F1
#
_cell.length_a   1.000
_cell.length_b   1.000
_cell.length_c   1.000
_cell.angle_alpha   90.00
_cell.angle_beta   90.00
_cell.angle_gamma   90.00
#
_symmetry.space_group_name_H-M   'P 1'
#
loop_
_entity.id
_entity.type
_entity.pdbx_description
1 polymer ?
#
loop_
_entity_poly.entity_id
_entity_poly.type
_entity_poly.pdbx_seq_one_letter_code
_entity_poly.pdbx_strand_id
1 'polypeptide(L)' 'EKPEDSFVAIQNRDHWFWVDDRDRASKARFTFLMVLFSLVETGTVTQAPLVTIPIN' A
#
# COMPACT_ATOMS: atom_id res chain seq x y z
N GLU A 1 3.44 22.82 -9.58
CA GLU A 1 4.10 22.17 -10.73
C GLU A 1 4.84 20.95 -10.20
N LYS A 2 4.81 19.81 -10.91
CA LYS A 2 5.44 18.55 -10.47
C LYS A 2 6.87 18.49 -11.05
N PRO A 3 7.91 18.18 -10.24
CA PRO A 3 9.24 17.96 -10.79
C PRO A 3 9.27 16.78 -11.77
N GLU A 4 10.11 16.88 -12.80
CA GLU A 4 10.29 15.83 -13.81
C GLU A 4 10.81 14.54 -13.16
N ASP A 5 11.72 14.67 -12.18
CA ASP A 5 12.36 13.59 -11.41
C ASP A 5 11.58 13.16 -10.14
N SER A 6 10.25 13.10 -10.18
CA SER A 6 9.45 12.63 -9.04
C SER A 6 9.32 11.10 -9.05
N PHE A 7 9.67 10.42 -7.95
CA PHE A 7 9.46 8.97 -7.82
C PHE A 7 7.97 8.59 -7.85
N VAL A 8 7.15 9.37 -7.14
CA VAL A 8 5.69 9.29 -7.20
C VAL A 8 5.13 10.69 -7.01
N ALA A 9 4.05 11.00 -7.72
CA ALA A 9 3.30 12.21 -7.50
C ALA A 9 1.80 11.96 -7.59
N ILE A 10 1.06 12.59 -6.69
CA ILE A 10 -0.39 12.57 -6.69
C ILE A 10 -0.91 14.01 -6.69
N GLN A 11 -1.96 14.24 -7.47
CA GLN A 11 -2.67 15.51 -7.47
C GLN A 11 -3.84 15.41 -6.50
N ASN A 12 -3.92 16.34 -5.56
CA ASN A 12 -5.01 16.39 -4.58
C ASN A 12 -5.46 17.84 -4.37
N ARG A 13 -6.73 18.12 -4.61
CA ARG A 13 -7.36 19.45 -4.45
C ARG A 13 -6.48 20.58 -5.00
N ASP A 14 -6.13 20.47 -6.28
CA ASP A 14 -5.31 21.44 -7.04
C ASP A 14 -3.86 21.61 -6.55
N HIS A 15 -3.41 20.81 -5.59
CA HIS A 15 -2.03 20.76 -5.12
C HIS A 15 -1.34 19.46 -5.54
N TRP A 16 -0.05 19.58 -5.85
CA TRP A 16 0.82 18.45 -6.16
C TRP A 16 1.58 18.04 -4.91
N PHE A 17 1.50 16.76 -4.59
CA PHE A 17 2.34 16.12 -3.58
C PHE A 17 3.24 15.14 -4.31
N TRP A 18 4.54 15.23 -4.10
CA TRP A 18 5.51 14.36 -4.75
C TRP A 18 6.60 13.94 -3.76
N VAL A 19 7.19 12.78 -4.02
CA VAL A 19 8.43 12.35 -3.39
C VAL A 19 9.54 12.50 -4.43
N ASP A 20 10.59 13.24 -4.07
CA ASP A 20 11.77 13.42 -4.92
C ASP A 20 12.49 12.07 -5.11
N ASP A 21 12.95 11.76 -6.32
CA ASP A 21 13.62 10.49 -6.60
C ASP A 21 14.95 10.30 -5.84
N ARG A 22 15.58 11.39 -5.40
CA ARG A 22 16.81 11.38 -4.59
C ARG A 22 16.52 11.22 -3.10
N ASP A 23 15.25 11.21 -2.69
CA ASP A 23 14.84 11.08 -1.30
C ASP A 23 14.91 9.62 -0.82
N ARG A 24 16.14 9.15 -0.60
CA ARG A 24 16.43 7.84 0.01
C ARG A 24 15.79 7.70 1.39
N ALA A 25 15.58 8.79 2.13
CA ALA A 25 14.94 8.75 3.45
C ALA A 25 13.44 8.42 3.33
N SER A 26 12.74 8.97 2.34
CA SER A 26 11.34 8.59 2.06
C SER A 26 11.22 7.14 1.58
N LYS A 27 12.10 6.69 0.67
CA LYS A 27 12.13 5.29 0.23
C LYS A 27 12.36 4.33 1.40
N ALA A 28 13.32 4.64 2.28
CA ALA A 28 13.57 3.84 3.48
C ALA A 28 12.37 3.78 4.45
N ARG A 29 11.68 4.91 4.66
CA ARG A 29 10.48 4.97 5.51
C ARG A 29 9.32 4.14 4.96
N PHE A 30 9.02 4.27 3.66
CA PHE A 30 7.97 3.47 3.04
C PHE A 30 8.29 1.97 3.05
N THR A 31 9.53 1.58 2.72
CA THR A 31 9.96 0.19 2.79
C THR A 31 9.85 -0.37 4.21
N PHE A 32 10.25 0.41 5.22
CA PHE A 32 10.11 0.00 6.62
C PHE A 32 8.64 -0.24 7.00
N LEU A 33 7.71 0.64 6.58
CA LEU A 33 6.28 0.45 6.81
C LEU A 33 5.73 -0.79 6.09
N MET A 34 6.16 -1.07 4.86
CA MET A 34 5.76 -2.30 4.14
C MET A 34 6.23 -3.55 4.87
N VAL A 35 7.46 -3.56 5.39
CA VAL A 35 7.96 -4.66 6.22
C VAL A 35 7.09 -4.82 7.47
N LEU A 36 6.81 -3.74 8.21
CA LEU A 36 5.93 -3.81 9.37
C LEU A 36 4.54 -4.37 9.04
N PHE A 37 3.91 -3.94 7.93
CA PHE A 37 2.63 -4.48 7.50
C PHE A 37 2.72 -5.97 7.15
N SER A 38 3.78 -6.42 6.47
CA SER A 38 3.96 -7.84 6.17
C SER A 38 4.11 -8.72 7.42
N LEU A 39 4.60 -8.16 8.53
CA LEU A 39 4.69 -8.88 9.80
C LEU A 39 3.35 -8.93 10.54
N VAL A 40 2.52 -7.90 10.36
CA VAL A 40 1.19 -7.78 11.01
C VAL A 40 0.09 -8.45 10.20
N GLU A 41 0.32 -8.72 8.91
CA GLU A 41 -0.58 -9.52 8.08
C GLU A 41 -0.58 -10.98 8.55
N THR A 42 -1.34 -11.25 9.61
CA THR A 42 -1.75 -12.61 9.98
C THR A 42 -2.74 -13.10 8.93
N GLY A 43 -2.20 -13.71 7.89
CA GLY A 43 -2.97 -14.36 6.83
C GLY A 43 -3.82 -15.51 7.36
N THR A 44 -5.05 -15.21 7.76
CA THR A 44 -6.15 -16.17 7.66
C THR A 44 -7.25 -15.53 6.83
N VAL A 45 -7.20 -15.76 5.52
CA VAL A 45 -8.42 -15.74 4.72
C VAL A 45 -9.29 -16.83 5.33
N THR A 46 -10.19 -16.44 6.22
CA THR A 46 -11.11 -17.39 6.84
C THR A 46 -11.96 -17.88 5.68
N GLN A 47 -11.69 -19.09 5.19
CA GLN A 47 -12.54 -19.74 4.21
C GLN A 47 -13.93 -19.73 4.84
N ALA A 48 -14.83 -18.92 4.30
CA ALA A 48 -16.17 -18.76 4.85
C ALA A 48 -16.78 -20.17 4.97
N PRO A 49 -17.46 -20.49 6.09
CA PRO A 49 -18.00 -21.83 6.29
C PRO A 49 -18.95 -22.17 5.13
N LEU A 50 -18.56 -23.16 4.33
CA LEU A 50 -19.36 -23.66 3.22
C LEU A 50 -20.49 -24.51 3.80
N VAL A 51 -21.70 -23.95 3.85
CA VAL A 51 -22.90 -24.67 4.27
C VAL A 51 -23.51 -25.35 3.04
N THR A 52 -23.34 -26.66 2.90
CA THR A 52 -24.03 -27.47 1.88
C THR A 52 -25.33 -27.99 2.48
N ILE A 53 -26.47 -27.58 1.91
CA ILE A 53 -27.79 -28.10 2.28
C ILE A 53 -28.07 -29.33 1.43
N PRO A 54 -28.30 -30.53 2.01
CA PRO A 54 -28.69 -31.69 1.24
C PRO A 54 -30.13 -31.52 0.73
N ILE A 55 -30.34 -31.82 -0.55
CA ILE A 55 -31.68 -32.00 -1.14
C ILE A 55 -32.11 -33.45 -0.92
N ASN A 56 -33.22 -33.64 -0.22
CA ASN A 56 -33.90 -34.91 -0.02
C ASN A 56 -35.30 -34.85 -0.66
#